data_AF-A0A835MPX0-F1
#
_entry.id   AF-A0A835MPX0-F1
#
_cell.length_a   1.000
_cell.length_b   1.000
_cell.length_c   1.000
_cell.angle_alpha   90.00
_cell.angle_beta   90.00
_cell.angle_gamma   90.00
#
_symmetry.space_group_name_H-M   'P 1'
#
loop_
_entity.id
_entity.type
_entity.pdbx_description
1 polymer ?
#
loop_
_entity_poly.entity_id
_entity_poly.type
_entity_poly.pdbx_seq_one_letter_code
_entity_poly.pdbx_strand_id
1 'polypeptide(L)'
;MALIDAAPLWLPLILLPPLLLLEEEVGFLVNSLSESSALVVPVDLTQMIYALVASITFRVAYGIDYRGTNFDREKFHELVHDTEAVMGSISADEYIPYLGWIVDWLTGHRARMERVFHKLDTFFQHAVDNHLKPERIKYQDDMIDVLLRIEKEQTELGASQFTRDNIKAILMNLLPGL
;
A
#
# COMPACT_ATOMS: atom_id res chain seq x y z
N MET A 1 -2.02 41.32 -17.94
CA MET A 1 -2.59 40.00 -17.62
C MET A 1 -1.41 39.07 -17.36
N ALA A 2 -0.96 39.00 -16.12
CA ALA A 2 0.12 38.14 -15.66
C ALA A 2 -0.24 37.67 -14.25
N LEU A 3 -1.00 36.59 -14.17
CA LEU A 3 -1.09 35.76 -12.97
C LEU A 3 -0.20 34.55 -13.28
N ILE A 4 1.07 34.69 -12.92
CA ILE A 4 2.04 33.59 -12.95
C ILE A 4 1.74 32.71 -11.74
N ASP A 5 1.66 31.41 -12.00
CA ASP A 5 1.66 30.24 -11.12
C ASP A 5 2.40 30.40 -9.79
N ALA A 6 1.76 31.04 -8.80
CA ALA A 6 2.18 30.91 -7.42
C ALA A 6 1.57 29.61 -6.87
N ALA A 7 2.41 28.61 -6.60
CA ALA A 7 2.01 27.42 -5.88
C ALA A 7 1.23 27.82 -4.60
N PRO A 8 0.10 27.18 -4.29
CA PRO A 8 -0.70 27.57 -3.14
C PRO A 8 0.11 27.51 -1.84
N LEU A 9 -0.14 28.43 -0.91
CA LEU A 9 0.57 28.49 0.38
C LEU A 9 0.41 27.21 1.24
N TRP A 10 -0.58 26.37 0.93
CA TRP A 10 -0.78 25.07 1.57
C TRP A 10 0.01 23.93 0.91
N LEU A 11 0.52 24.12 -0.31
CA LEU A 11 1.25 23.08 -1.05
C LEU A 11 2.51 22.61 -0.30
N PRO A 12 3.35 23.50 0.29
CA PRO A 12 4.49 23.08 1.10
C PRO A 12 4.06 22.29 2.35
N LEU A 13 2.95 22.66 3.00
CA LEU A 13 2.44 21.96 4.19
C LEU A 13 2.02 20.52 3.89
N ILE A 14 1.49 20.25 2.69
CA ILE A 14 1.09 18.91 2.28
C ILE A 14 2.28 18.09 1.79
N LEU A 15 3.23 18.71 1.09
CA LEU A 15 4.37 18.00 0.48
C LEU A 15 5.57 17.83 1.42
N LEU A 16 5.69 18.63 2.48
CA LEU A 16 6.84 18.61 3.38
C LEU A 16 6.99 17.27 4.14
N PRO A 17 5.92 16.67 4.73
CA PRO A 17 6.07 15.39 5.42
C PRO A 17 6.50 14.22 4.50
N PRO A 18 5.89 14.03 3.31
CA PRO A 18 6.36 13.03 2.35
C PRO A 18 7.80 13.28 1.87
N LEU A 19 8.19 14.54 1.68
CA LEU A 19 9.53 14.89 1.20
C LEU A 19 10.61 14.61 2.25
N LEU A 20 10.38 14.97 3.52
CA LEU A 20 11.29 14.66 4.62
C LEU A 20 11.46 13.15 4.80
N LEU A 21 10.36 12.41 4.67
CA LEU A 21 10.39 10.95 4.73
C LEU A 21 11.18 10.34 3.55
N LEU A 22 11.01 10.87 2.34
CA LEU A 22 11.77 10.44 1.18
C LEU A 22 13.28 10.62 1.41
N GLU A 23 13.69 11.76 1.96
CA GLU A 23 15.11 12.01 2.29
C GLU A 23 15.63 11.01 3.34
N GLU A 24 14.86 10.74 4.39
CA GLU A 24 15.20 9.74 5.43
C GLU A 24 15.43 8.35 4.82
N GLU A 25 14.49 7.90 3.98
CA GLU A 25 14.50 6.56 3.41
C GLU A 25 15.56 6.39 2.31
N VAL A 26 15.80 7.43 1.50
CA VAL A 26 16.91 7.46 0.52
C VAL A 26 18.25 7.42 1.24
N GLY A 27 18.40 8.16 2.35
CA GLY A 27 19.60 8.12 3.18
C GLY A 27 19.89 6.71 3.70
N PHE A 28 18.86 5.99 4.16
CA PHE A 28 19.00 4.60 4.55
C PHE A 28 19.47 3.70 3.40
N LEU A 29 18.86 3.82 2.21
CA LEU A 29 19.25 3.05 1.03
C LEU A 29 20.71 3.28 0.65
N VAL A 30 21.17 4.54 0.67
CA VAL A 30 22.57 4.91 0.37
C VAL A 30 23.52 4.29 1.40
N ASN A 31 23.16 4.30 2.68
CA ASN A 31 23.97 3.68 3.73
C ASN A 31 24.09 2.17 3.53
N SER A 32 22.99 1.46 3.26
CA SER A 32 23.02 0.02 2.98
C SER A 32 23.85 -0.33 1.74
N LEU A 33 23.80 0.51 0.69
CA LEU A 33 24.66 0.35 -0.49
C LEU A 33 26.14 0.57 -0.17
N SER A 34 26.45 1.59 0.62
CA SER A 34 27.82 1.89 1.06
C SER A 34 28.42 0.72 1.85
N GLU A 35 27.66 0.16 2.79
CA GLU A 35 28.05 -1.02 3.57
C GLU A 35 28.27 -2.25 2.68
N SER A 36 27.34 -2.52 1.76
CA SER A 36 27.45 -3.67 0.85
C SER A 36 28.64 -3.54 -0.11
N SER A 37 28.91 -2.33 -0.60
CA SER A 37 30.08 -2.00 -1.41
C SER A 37 31.38 -2.20 -0.65
N ALA A 38 31.45 -1.76 0.61
CA ALA A 38 32.60 -1.98 1.48
C ALA A 38 32.87 -3.47 1.74
N LEU A 39 31.82 -4.29 1.74
CA LEU A 39 31.89 -5.74 1.90
C LEU A 39 32.05 -6.51 0.57
N VAL A 40 32.05 -5.81 -0.58
CA VAL A 40 32.08 -6.40 -1.94
C VAL A 40 30.98 -7.45 -2.14
N VAL A 41 29.81 -7.22 -1.53
CA VAL A 41 28.65 -8.12 -1.63
C VAL A 41 27.82 -7.69 -2.85
N PRO A 42 27.44 -8.62 -3.75
CA PRO A 42 26.51 -8.32 -4.84
C PRO A 42 25.17 -7.82 -4.28
N VAL A 43 24.64 -6.74 -4.85
CA VAL A 43 23.40 -6.11 -4.38
C VAL A 43 22.33 -6.17 -5.47
N ASP A 44 21.11 -6.56 -5.08
CA ASP A 44 19.93 -6.46 -5.94
C ASP A 44 19.30 -5.06 -5.80
N LEU A 45 19.64 -4.17 -6.74
CA LEU A 45 19.12 -2.81 -6.77
C LEU A 45 17.61 -2.75 -7.00
N THR A 46 17.04 -3.72 -7.72
CA THR A 46 15.60 -3.77 -7.97
C THR A 46 14.85 -4.01 -6.66
N GLN A 47 15.29 -5.00 -5.87
CA GLN A 47 14.70 -5.26 -4.56
C GLN A 47 14.86 -4.06 -3.60
N MET A 48 16.01 -3.39 -3.61
CA MET A 48 16.24 -2.23 -2.74
C MET A 48 15.35 -1.03 -3.10
N ILE A 49 15.21 -0.70 -4.40
CA ILE A 49 14.34 0.38 -4.85
C ILE A 49 12.88 0.04 -4.54
N TYR A 50 12.47 -1.21 -4.76
CA TYR A 50 11.12 -1.65 -4.43
C TYR A 50 10.81 -1.51 -2.94
N ALA A 51 11.74 -1.97 -2.08
CA ALA A 51 11.60 -1.82 -0.62
C ALA A 51 11.53 -0.35 -0.19
N LEU A 52 12.27 0.54 -0.86
CA LEU A 52 12.20 1.99 -0.64
C LEU A 52 10.82 2.56 -0.97
N VAL A 53 10.32 2.31 -2.19
CA VAL A 53 9.00 2.79 -2.63
C VAL A 53 7.90 2.22 -1.73
N ALA A 54 7.96 0.93 -1.40
CA ALA A 54 7.06 0.30 -0.45
C ALA A 54 7.10 1.02 0.91
N SER A 55 8.28 1.20 1.51
CA SER A 55 8.40 1.85 2.82
C SER A 55 7.75 3.23 2.87
N ILE A 56 8.00 4.04 1.84
CA ILE A 56 7.42 5.39 1.73
C ILE A 56 5.91 5.30 1.58
N THR A 57 5.40 4.51 0.64
CA THR A 57 3.95 4.37 0.42
C THR A 57 3.24 3.86 1.66
N PHE A 58 3.77 2.84 2.36
CA PHE A 58 3.14 2.31 3.56
C PHE A 58 3.10 3.32 4.71
N ARG A 59 4.19 4.07 4.89
CA ARG A 59 4.29 5.06 5.95
C ARG A 59 3.46 6.31 5.66
N VAL A 60 3.40 6.77 4.41
CA VAL A 60 2.60 7.96 4.03
C VAL A 60 1.12 7.64 3.89
N ALA A 61 0.77 6.60 3.11
CA ALA A 61 -0.62 6.32 2.77
C ALA A 61 -1.36 5.62 3.92
N TYR A 62 -0.68 4.70 4.62
CA TYR A 62 -1.32 3.85 5.62
C TYR A 62 -0.81 4.09 7.04
N GLY A 63 0.19 4.94 7.26
CA GLY A 63 0.78 5.13 8.59
C GLY A 63 1.43 3.86 9.16
N ILE A 64 1.82 2.94 8.28
CA ILE A 64 2.39 1.64 8.63
C ILE A 64 3.90 1.70 8.44
N ASP A 65 4.66 1.36 9.49
CA ASP A 65 6.10 1.20 9.38
C ASP A 65 6.45 -0.12 8.68
N TYR A 66 6.86 -0.04 7.42
CA TYR A 66 7.29 -1.20 6.64
C TYR A 66 8.44 -1.98 7.29
N ARG A 67 9.34 -1.29 8.01
CA ARG A 67 10.51 -1.92 8.65
C ARG A 67 10.22 -2.43 10.06
N GLY A 68 9.33 -1.76 10.79
CA GLY A 68 8.97 -2.05 12.18
C GLY A 68 7.72 -2.91 12.37
N THR A 69 7.00 -3.24 11.30
CA THR A 69 5.88 -4.18 11.38
C THR A 69 6.35 -5.60 11.70
N ASN A 70 5.52 -6.35 12.42
CA ASN A 70 5.68 -7.80 12.58
C ASN A 70 5.43 -8.58 11.27
N PHE A 71 5.28 -7.88 10.15
CA PHE A 71 5.15 -8.51 8.86
C PHE A 71 6.53 -8.92 8.36
N ASP A 72 6.60 -10.17 7.96
CA ASP A 72 7.74 -10.72 7.25
C ASP A 72 7.90 -9.96 5.92
N ARG A 73 9.01 -9.22 5.77
CA ARG A 73 9.29 -8.39 4.59
C ARG A 73 9.24 -9.21 3.30
N GLU A 74 9.65 -10.46 3.36
CA GLU A 74 9.63 -11.36 2.21
C GLU A 74 8.20 -11.71 1.81
N LYS A 75 7.33 -12.02 2.78
CA LYS A 75 5.91 -12.28 2.53
C LYS A 75 5.17 -11.06 2.03
N PHE A 76 5.54 -9.90 2.54
CA PHE A 76 4.94 -8.64 2.11
C PHE A 76 5.34 -8.32 0.65
N HIS A 77 6.62 -8.45 0.32
CA HIS A 77 7.09 -8.30 -1.06
C HIS A 77 6.42 -9.30 -2.01
N GLU A 78 6.31 -10.57 -1.60
CA GLU A 78 5.58 -11.59 -2.36
C GLU A 78 4.11 -11.19 -2.57
N LEU A 79 3.45 -10.63 -1.55
CA LEU A 79 2.05 -10.21 -1.63
C LEU A 79 1.83 -9.06 -2.62
N VAL A 80 2.68 -8.03 -2.60
CA VAL A 80 2.52 -6.91 -3.56
C VAL A 80 2.85 -7.37 -4.97
N HIS A 81 3.93 -8.14 -5.17
CA HIS A 81 4.27 -8.72 -6.47
C HIS A 81 3.14 -9.63 -7.02
N ASP A 82 2.55 -10.48 -6.17
CA ASP A 82 1.39 -11.29 -6.56
C ASP A 82 0.17 -10.44 -6.91
N THR A 83 -0.02 -9.30 -6.24
CA THR A 83 -1.10 -8.34 -6.49
C THR A 83 -0.93 -7.65 -7.83
N GLU A 84 0.26 -7.10 -8.11
CA GLU A 84 0.60 -6.52 -9.41
C GLU A 84 0.42 -7.54 -10.54
N ALA A 85 0.88 -8.77 -10.33
CA ALA A 85 0.76 -9.84 -11.32
C ALA A 85 -0.70 -10.24 -11.59
N VAL A 86 -1.56 -10.25 -10.57
CA VAL A 86 -3.01 -10.51 -10.73
C VAL A 86 -3.71 -9.33 -11.41
N MET A 87 -3.35 -8.10 -11.05
CA MET A 87 -3.99 -6.90 -11.59
C MET A 87 -3.56 -6.60 -13.03
N GLY A 88 -2.33 -6.96 -13.40
CA GLY A 88 -1.82 -6.87 -14.77
C GLY A 88 -2.19 -8.06 -15.66
N SER A 89 -2.70 -9.16 -15.09
CA SER A 89 -3.22 -10.27 -15.88
C SER A 89 -4.67 -10.04 -16.28
N ILE A 90 -4.94 -10.24 -17.57
CA ILE A 90 -6.26 -10.13 -18.17
C ILE A 90 -6.89 -11.53 -18.17
N SER A 91 -8.13 -11.63 -17.68
CA SER A 91 -8.87 -12.90 -17.69
C SER A 91 -9.30 -13.26 -19.12
N ALA A 92 -9.28 -14.55 -19.47
CA ALA A 92 -9.68 -15.01 -20.80
C ALA A 92 -11.19 -14.85 -21.03
N ASP A 93 -12.00 -14.82 -19.98
CA ASP A 93 -13.44 -14.50 -20.03
C ASP A 93 -13.76 -13.07 -20.47
N GLU A 94 -12.82 -12.14 -20.32
CA GLU A 94 -12.93 -10.77 -20.83
C GLU A 94 -12.83 -10.70 -22.36
N TYR A 95 -12.21 -11.70 -23.01
CA TYR A 95 -11.96 -11.71 -24.46
C TYR A 95 -12.65 -12.84 -25.23
N ILE A 96 -12.95 -13.97 -24.57
CA ILE A 96 -13.54 -15.15 -25.20
C ILE A 96 -14.95 -15.39 -24.62
N PRO A 97 -16.01 -14.86 -25.27
CA PRO A 97 -17.37 -15.10 -24.82
C PRO A 97 -17.68 -16.60 -24.77
N TYR A 98 -18.38 -17.04 -23.72
CA TYR A 98 -18.83 -18.41 -23.43
C TYR A 98 -17.78 -19.47 -23.08
N LEU A 99 -16.50 -19.31 -23.46
CA LEU A 99 -15.44 -20.30 -23.18
C LEU A 99 -14.30 -19.80 -22.28
N GLY A 100 -14.18 -18.48 -22.06
CA GLY A 100 -13.11 -17.93 -21.23
C GLY A 100 -13.13 -18.41 -19.78
N TRP A 101 -14.32 -18.67 -19.20
CA TRP A 101 -14.44 -19.24 -17.85
C TRP A 101 -13.76 -20.62 -17.70
N ILE A 102 -13.70 -21.44 -18.78
CA ILE A 102 -13.01 -22.73 -18.78
C ILE A 102 -11.50 -22.52 -18.82
N VAL A 103 -11.05 -21.55 -19.63
CA VAL A 103 -9.64 -21.19 -19.74
C VAL A 103 -9.14 -20.63 -18.41
N ASP A 104 -9.88 -19.73 -17.77
CA ASP A 104 -9.52 -19.14 -16.47
C ASP A 104 -9.55 -20.16 -15.32
N TRP A 105 -10.41 -21.17 -15.42
CA TRP A 105 -10.41 -22.31 -14.50
C TRP A 105 -9.19 -23.22 -14.72
N LEU A 106 -8.84 -23.52 -15.98
CA LEU A 106 -7.69 -24.36 -16.33
C LEU A 106 -6.34 -23.68 -16.08
N THR A 107 -6.23 -22.37 -16.30
CA THR A 107 -5.03 -21.57 -15.98
C THR A 107 -4.90 -21.30 -14.48
N GLY A 108 -5.96 -21.57 -13.70
CA GLY A 108 -6.00 -21.29 -12.27
C GLY A 108 -6.00 -19.80 -11.95
N HIS A 109 -6.29 -18.93 -12.93
CA HIS A 109 -6.24 -17.48 -12.78
C HIS A 109 -7.18 -16.99 -11.68
N ARG A 110 -8.43 -17.49 -11.69
CA ARG A 110 -9.42 -17.17 -10.65
C ARG A 110 -8.99 -17.62 -9.25
N ALA A 111 -8.39 -18.81 -9.13
CA ALA A 111 -7.91 -19.32 -7.85
C ALA A 111 -6.69 -18.53 -7.33
N ARG A 112 -5.83 -18.04 -8.23
CA ARG A 112 -4.72 -17.14 -7.90
C ARG A 112 -5.25 -15.80 -7.39
N MET A 113 -6.19 -15.19 -8.11
CA MET A 113 -6.81 -13.92 -7.73
C MET A 113 -7.50 -14.01 -6.36
N GLU A 114 -8.27 -15.07 -6.11
CA GLU A 114 -8.92 -15.30 -4.83
C GLU A 114 -7.91 -15.47 -3.69
N ARG A 115 -6.81 -16.19 -3.92
CA ARG A 115 -5.73 -16.33 -2.91
C ARG A 115 -5.08 -14.99 -2.58
N VAL A 116 -4.79 -14.17 -3.58
CA VAL A 116 -4.20 -12.83 -3.40
C VAL A 116 -5.16 -11.92 -2.65
N PHE A 117 -6.45 -11.94 -3.01
CA PHE A 117 -7.48 -11.20 -2.30
C PHE A 117 -7.52 -11.55 -0.80
N HIS A 118 -7.50 -12.83 -0.45
CA HIS A 118 -7.48 -13.25 0.96
C HIS A 118 -6.21 -12.81 1.71
N LYS A 119 -5.04 -12.88 1.05
CA LYS A 119 -3.78 -12.38 1.62
C LYS A 119 -3.86 -10.86 1.88
N LEU A 120 -4.38 -10.08 0.93
CA LEU A 120 -4.58 -8.63 1.06
C LEU A 120 -5.62 -8.28 2.13
N ASP A 121 -6.74 -8.99 2.18
CA ASP A 121 -7.78 -8.79 3.18
C ASP A 121 -7.22 -8.99 4.59
N THR A 122 -6.46 -10.08 4.79
CA THR A 122 -5.77 -10.36 6.07
C THR A 122 -4.77 -9.25 6.41
N PHE A 123 -3.99 -8.79 5.43
CA PHE A 123 -3.02 -7.72 5.61
C PHE A 123 -3.69 -6.42 6.05
N PHE A 124 -4.72 -5.97 5.33
CA PHE A 124 -5.43 -4.73 5.65
C PHE A 124 -6.27 -4.85 6.92
N GLN A 125 -6.79 -6.03 7.25
CA GLN A 125 -7.41 -6.27 8.55
C GLN A 125 -6.41 -6.02 9.69
N HIS A 126 -5.21 -6.59 9.59
CA HIS A 126 -4.17 -6.37 10.59
C HIS A 126 -3.74 -4.90 10.68
N ALA A 127 -3.65 -4.21 9.54
CA ALA A 127 -3.39 -2.79 9.50
C ALA A 127 -4.46 -2.00 10.27
N VAL A 128 -5.73 -2.24 9.98
CA VAL A 128 -6.88 -1.63 10.66
C VAL A 128 -6.87 -1.95 12.16
N ASP A 129 -6.64 -3.20 12.54
CA ASP A 129 -6.60 -3.62 13.95
C ASP A 129 -5.48 -2.91 14.72
N ASN A 130 -4.32 -2.70 14.09
CA ASN A 130 -3.22 -1.93 14.69
C ASN A 130 -3.60 -0.46 14.91
N HIS A 131 -4.41 0.12 14.04
CA HIS A 131 -4.89 1.51 14.17
C HIS A 131 -5.96 1.67 15.27
N LEU A 132 -6.64 0.58 15.62
CA LEU A 132 -7.60 0.57 16.73
C LEU A 132 -6.95 0.42 18.12
N LYS A 133 -5.65 0.09 18.19
CA LYS A 133 -4.97 -0.11 19.48
C LYS A 133 -4.85 1.23 20.24
N PRO A 134 -5.31 1.30 21.50
CA PRO A 134 -5.29 2.55 22.28
C PRO A 134 -3.87 3.03 22.63
N GLU A 135 -2.88 2.14 22.57
CA GLU A 135 -1.47 2.41 22.90
C GLU A 135 -0.66 2.89 21.68
N ARG A 136 -1.28 3.05 20.51
CA ARG A 136 -0.60 3.52 19.30
C ARG A 136 -0.13 4.96 19.49
N ILE A 137 1.19 5.18 19.44
CA ILE A 137 1.78 6.53 19.39
C ILE A 137 1.46 7.12 18.02
N LYS A 138 0.72 8.22 18.02
CA LYS A 138 0.23 8.88 16.80
C LYS A 138 0.73 10.31 16.73
N TYR A 139 1.41 10.64 15.64
CA TYR A 139 1.92 12.00 15.38
C TYR A 139 1.00 12.79 14.44
N GLN A 140 0.36 12.12 13.49
CA GLN A 140 -0.56 12.70 12.51
C GLN A 140 -1.59 11.64 12.09
N ASP A 141 -2.79 12.08 11.68
CA ASP A 141 -3.78 11.22 11.05
C ASP A 141 -3.27 10.69 9.70
N ASP A 142 -3.26 9.37 9.54
CA ASP A 142 -3.10 8.71 8.25
C ASP A 142 -4.46 8.38 7.61
N MET A 143 -4.43 7.79 6.42
CA MET A 143 -5.67 7.50 5.72
C MET A 143 -6.56 6.47 6.45
N ILE A 144 -5.96 5.49 7.14
CA ILE A 144 -6.73 4.51 7.89
C ILE A 144 -7.46 5.23 9.03
N ASP A 145 -6.79 6.12 9.77
CA ASP A 145 -7.42 6.95 10.80
C ASP A 145 -8.61 7.77 10.27
N VAL A 146 -8.45 8.39 9.10
CA VAL A 146 -9.53 9.18 8.46
C VAL A 146 -10.72 8.31 8.11
N LEU A 147 -10.49 7.14 7.51
CA LEU A 147 -11.56 6.22 7.12
C LEU A 147 -12.30 5.65 8.35
N LEU A 148 -11.56 5.33 9.42
CA LEU A 148 -12.13 4.89 10.70
C LEU A 148 -13.00 5.95 11.36
N ARG A 149 -12.60 7.22 11.29
CA ARG A 149 -13.42 8.33 11.77
C ARG A 149 -14.72 8.44 10.98
N ILE A 150 -14.66 8.36 9.64
CA ILE A 150 -15.84 8.41 8.77
C ILE A 150 -16.82 7.28 9.11
N GLU A 151 -16.31 6.05 9.30
CA GLU A 151 -17.13 4.90 9.71
C GLU A 151 -17.88 5.16 11.02
N LYS A 152 -17.18 5.71 12.02
CA LYS A 152 -17.76 6.03 13.32
C LYS A 152 -18.84 7.11 13.20
N GLU A 153 -18.55 8.19 12.48
CA GLU A 153 -19.49 9.29 12.26
C GLU A 153 -20.75 8.81 11.53
N GLN A 154 -20.62 7.98 10.49
CA GLN A 154 -21.77 7.45 9.77
C GLN A 154 -22.61 6.48 10.60
N THR A 155 -21.95 5.67 11.44
CA THR A 155 -22.63 4.77 12.38
C THR A 155 -23.45 5.55 13.41
N GLU A 156 -22.90 6.64 13.96
CA GLU A 156 -23.58 7.50 14.93
C GLU A 156 -24.77 8.27 14.32
N LEU A 157 -24.67 8.65 13.05
CA LEU A 157 -25.71 9.38 12.33
C LEU A 157 -26.85 8.49 11.80
N GLY A 158 -26.74 7.16 11.92
CA GLY A 158 -27.71 6.22 11.35
C GLY A 158 -27.81 6.29 9.81
N ALA A 159 -26.82 6.91 9.16
CA ALA A 159 -26.67 6.91 7.71
C ALA A 159 -26.13 5.55 7.23
N SER A 160 -26.20 5.26 5.93
CA SER A 160 -25.87 3.94 5.35
C SER A 160 -24.50 3.38 5.77
N GLN A 161 -24.38 2.05 5.68
CA GLN A 161 -23.28 1.18 6.12
C GLN A 161 -21.92 1.45 5.43
N PHE A 162 -21.21 2.52 5.78
CA PHE A 162 -19.76 2.49 5.59
C PHE A 162 -19.15 1.49 6.59
N THR A 163 -18.60 0.39 6.10
CA THR A 163 -18.09 -0.73 6.92
C THR A 163 -16.57 -0.88 6.79
N ARG A 164 -16.00 -1.73 7.65
CA ARG A 164 -14.60 -2.19 7.56
C ARG A 164 -14.23 -2.77 6.19
N ASP A 165 -15.14 -3.45 5.53
CA ASP A 165 -14.88 -3.99 4.20
C ASP A 165 -14.73 -2.87 3.16
N ASN A 166 -15.49 -1.77 3.30
CA ASN A 166 -15.30 -0.59 2.46
C ASN A 166 -13.95 0.09 2.73
N ILE A 167 -13.51 0.15 3.99
CA ILE A 167 -12.17 0.65 4.34
C ILE A 167 -11.12 -0.19 3.62
N LYS A 168 -11.11 -1.51 3.83
CA LYS A 168 -10.13 -2.43 3.21
C LYS A 168 -10.15 -2.34 1.68
N ALA A 169 -11.32 -2.22 1.06
CA ALA A 169 -11.43 -2.05 -0.39
C ALA A 169 -10.79 -0.74 -0.88
N ILE A 170 -10.98 0.38 -0.17
CA ILE A 170 -10.31 1.65 -0.49
C ILE A 170 -8.80 1.53 -0.32
N LEU A 171 -8.32 0.89 0.75
CA LEU A 171 -6.88 0.65 0.95
C LEU A 171 -6.31 -0.18 -0.20
N MET A 172 -6.99 -1.26 -0.58
CA MET A 172 -6.57 -2.12 -1.68
C MET A 172 -6.49 -1.38 -3.01
N ASN A 173 -7.36 -0.40 -3.28
CA ASN A 173 -7.32 0.37 -4.51
C ASN A 173 -6.12 1.33 -4.63
N LEU A 174 -5.43 1.64 -3.53
CA LEU A 174 -4.27 2.53 -3.53
C LEU A 174 -2.94 1.78 -3.61
N LEU A 175 -2.97 0.46 -3.42
CA LEU A 175 -1.81 -0.41 -3.52
C LEU A 175 -1.24 -0.57 -4.96
N PRO A 176 -2.03 -0.62 -6.05
CA PRO A 176 -1.52 -0.88 -7.41
C PRO A 176 -0.73 0.28 -8.04
N GLY A 177 -0.64 1.44 -7.38
CA GLY A 177 0.22 2.55 -7.83
C GLY A 177 1.68 2.44 -7.39
N LEU A 178 2.07 1.31 -6.78
CA LEU A 178 3.42 0.94 -6.34
C LEU A 178 4.31 0.46 -7.50
#